data_AF-A0A2E1W434-F1
#
_entry.id   AF-A0A2E1W434-F1
#
_cell.length_a   1.000
_cell.length_b   1.000
_cell.length_c   1.000
_cell.angle_alpha   90.00
_cell.angle_beta   90.00
_cell.angle_gamma   90.00
#
_symmetry.space_group_name_H-M   'P 1'
#
loop_
_entity.id
_entity.type
_entity.pdbx_description
1 polymer ?
#
loop_
_entity_poly.entity_id
_entity_poly.type
_entity_poly.pdbx_seq_one_letter_code
_entity_poly.pdbx_strand_id
1 'polypeptide(L)'
;MQIEHIIKRDSSKKAYEQEKITEAILKAMKSANNGEHEDAKRVSLSVYESLLERAEKIPYYVPNIEEIQDLVEQKLMTNEYFDVAKAYILYRNLQTEKRKRNIFEKRVNLKPYQYPELYEYVPAIRHSYWIHTEFNFTSDIHDFKTRLTNSERNAIKNTMLAISQIEVAVKSFWGDVYHKIPKPEVGSVGATFAESEVRHADAYSHLLEILGLNKEFKNLKKNPIMMRRVQYLESALASSKSDDDKSYSESILLFSLFIEHVSLFSQFLIIMAFNKHKNMLKGVSNVVEATSKEEQIHGDFGIDLIKIIKEEKPEWFDQDFEYRIQDLCLRAYKAESGIIDWIYEDGELDFLPKAQVNEFIKDRFNRSLEAIGVKKMFECNESLLMETEWFNDEIIGTKHGDFFDKRSINYSKRTQSITSDDLF
;
A
#
# COMPACT_ATOMS: atom_id res chain seq x y z
N MET A 1 48.92 -8.42 6.15
CA MET A 1 47.57 -7.82 6.13
C MET A 1 46.69 -8.52 7.15
N GLN A 2 45.63 -7.86 7.65
CA GLN A 2 44.68 -8.46 8.59
C GLN A 2 43.25 -8.17 8.12
N ILE A 3 42.36 -9.16 8.26
CA ILE A 3 40.92 -8.95 8.07
C ILE A 3 40.35 -8.40 9.37
N GLU A 4 40.00 -7.12 9.39
CA GLU A 4 39.44 -6.47 10.58
C GLU A 4 37.91 -6.54 10.64
N HIS A 5 37.25 -6.64 9.48
CA HIS A 5 35.81 -6.49 9.36
C HIS A 5 35.19 -7.47 8.38
N ILE A 6 33.90 -7.73 8.54
CA ILE A 6 33.04 -8.47 7.61
C ILE A 6 31.79 -7.66 7.27
N ILE A 7 31.23 -7.90 6.09
CA ILE A 7 29.92 -7.40 5.67
C ILE A 7 28.86 -8.46 5.99
N LYS A 8 27.87 -8.11 6.81
CA LYS A 8 26.73 -8.97 7.14
C LYS A 8 25.71 -9.00 5.99
N ARG A 9 24.74 -9.92 6.08
CA ARG A 9 23.65 -10.06 5.09
C ARG A 9 22.75 -8.82 4.97
N ASP A 10 22.66 -8.03 6.04
CA ASP A 10 21.97 -6.74 6.10
C ASP A 10 22.86 -5.57 5.62
N SER A 11 23.98 -5.89 4.93
CA SER A 11 25.02 -4.95 4.48
C SER A 11 25.74 -4.18 5.60
N SER A 12 25.45 -4.46 6.87
CA SER A 12 26.14 -3.81 8.00
C SER A 12 27.56 -4.35 8.19
N LYS A 13 28.47 -3.48 8.62
CA LYS A 13 29.87 -3.83 8.89
C LYS A 13 30.02 -4.29 10.34
N LYS A 14 30.70 -5.41 10.56
CA LYS A 14 30.98 -5.95 11.91
C LYS A 14 32.45 -6.36 12.02
N ALA A 15 33.01 -6.33 13.23
CA ALA A 15 34.35 -6.83 13.49
C ALA A 15 34.48 -8.32 13.12
N TYR A 16 35.60 -8.68 12.51
CA TYR A 16 35.93 -10.07 12.19
C TYR A 16 36.30 -10.84 13.46
N GLU A 17 35.67 -12.00 13.66
CA GLU A 17 35.91 -12.86 14.81
C GLU A 17 36.15 -14.30 14.33
N GLN A 18 37.42 -14.71 14.24
CA GLN A 18 37.82 -16.04 13.76
C GLN A 18 37.09 -17.18 14.49
N GLU A 19 36.90 -17.01 15.80
CA GLU A 19 36.28 -18.01 16.66
C GLU A 19 34.86 -18.37 16.22
N LYS A 20 34.11 -17.41 15.64
CA LYS A 20 32.77 -17.70 15.12
C LYS A 20 32.78 -18.66 13.93
N ILE A 21 33.83 -18.63 13.11
CA ILE A 21 34.01 -19.56 12.00
C ILE A 21 34.38 -20.94 12.55
N THR A 22 35.31 -20.98 13.51
CA THR A 22 35.71 -22.21 14.22
C THR A 22 34.52 -22.90 14.87
N GLU A 23 33.69 -22.16 15.62
CA GLU A 23 32.48 -22.70 16.26
C GLU A 23 31.46 -23.22 15.25
N ALA A 24 31.28 -22.52 14.12
CA ALA A 24 30.36 -22.96 13.07
C ALA A 24 30.81 -24.28 12.42
N ILE A 25 32.11 -24.41 12.14
CA ILE A 25 32.71 -25.65 11.63
C ILE A 25 32.59 -26.77 12.67
N LEU A 26 32.92 -26.49 13.94
CA LEU A 26 32.85 -27.48 15.02
C LEU A 26 31.41 -28.00 15.23
N LYS A 27 30.40 -27.14 15.10
CA LYS A 27 28.99 -27.57 15.16
C LYS A 27 28.65 -28.56 14.04
N ALA A 28 29.18 -28.35 12.84
CA ALA A 28 29.00 -29.29 11.73
C ALA A 28 29.80 -30.60 11.92
N MET A 29 31.03 -30.51 12.44
CA MET A 29 31.85 -31.69 12.78
C MET A 29 31.16 -32.56 13.83
N LYS A 30 30.64 -31.94 14.89
CA LYS A 30 29.87 -32.63 15.93
C LYS A 30 28.58 -33.25 15.41
N SER A 31 27.85 -32.59 14.50
CA SER A 31 26.61 -33.17 13.95
C SER A 31 26.87 -34.35 13.01
N ALA A 32 28.03 -34.38 12.36
CA ALA A 32 28.48 -35.51 11.53
C ALA A 32 29.21 -36.60 12.33
N ASN A 33 29.51 -36.38 13.62
CA ASN A 33 30.41 -37.21 14.43
C ASN A 33 31.80 -37.40 13.77
N ASN A 34 32.32 -36.36 13.10
CA ASN A 34 33.60 -36.39 12.41
C ASN A 34 34.35 -35.06 12.60
N GLY A 35 35.46 -35.10 13.36
CA GLY A 35 36.33 -33.96 13.65
C GLY A 35 36.17 -33.40 15.08
N GLU A 36 37.26 -32.86 15.61
CA GLU A 36 37.34 -32.23 16.93
C GLU A 36 37.59 -30.72 16.84
N HIS A 37 37.73 -30.06 17.99
CA HIS A 37 37.98 -28.62 18.06
C HIS A 37 39.26 -28.19 17.30
N GLU A 38 40.33 -28.99 17.39
CA GLU A 38 41.58 -28.70 16.69
C GLU A 38 41.45 -28.84 15.17
N ASP A 39 40.62 -29.77 14.68
CA ASP A 39 40.33 -29.90 13.25
C ASP A 39 39.52 -28.70 12.75
N ALA A 40 38.49 -28.30 13.51
CA ALA A 40 37.71 -27.10 13.21
C ALA A 40 38.59 -25.85 13.14
N LYS A 41 39.54 -25.71 14.08
CA LYS A 41 40.49 -24.61 14.11
C LYS A 41 41.42 -24.63 12.89
N ARG A 42 41.89 -25.80 12.46
CA ARG A 42 42.73 -25.96 11.25
C ARG A 42 41.99 -25.54 9.98
N VAL A 43 40.75 -26.00 9.80
CA VAL A 43 39.91 -25.60 8.66
C VAL A 43 39.63 -24.09 8.69
N SER A 44 39.28 -23.57 9.87
CA SER A 44 39.05 -22.15 10.12
C SER A 44 40.27 -21.29 9.73
N LEU A 45 41.48 -21.70 10.11
CA LEU A 45 42.73 -21.04 9.70
C LEU A 45 42.93 -21.07 8.18
N SER A 46 42.64 -22.19 7.51
CA SER A 46 42.75 -22.27 6.04
C SER A 46 41.75 -21.35 5.31
N VAL A 47 40.57 -21.14 5.89
CA VAL A 47 39.62 -20.11 5.42
C VAL A 47 40.22 -18.72 5.57
N TYR A 48 40.81 -18.41 6.73
CA TYR A 48 41.44 -17.12 6.98
C TYR A 48 42.61 -16.83 6.03
N GLU A 49 43.46 -17.82 5.75
CA GLU A 49 44.52 -17.71 4.74
C GLU A 49 43.96 -17.36 3.36
N SER A 50 42.87 -18.01 2.95
CA SER A 50 42.22 -17.72 1.66
C SER A 50 41.61 -16.31 1.62
N LEU A 51 41.11 -15.80 2.75
CA LEU A 51 40.65 -14.42 2.87
C LEU A 51 41.80 -13.41 2.75
N LEU A 52 42.96 -13.70 3.35
CA LEU A 52 44.15 -12.87 3.24
C LEU A 52 44.68 -12.81 1.80
N GLU A 53 44.75 -13.95 1.12
CA GLU A 53 45.16 -14.01 -0.29
C GLU A 53 44.27 -13.15 -1.21
N ARG A 54 42.95 -13.13 -0.94
CA ARG A 54 42.01 -12.26 -1.68
C ARG A 54 42.24 -10.80 -1.36
N ALA A 55 42.43 -10.50 -0.08
CA ALA A 55 42.65 -9.14 0.39
C ALA A 55 43.94 -8.53 -0.22
N GLU A 56 45.00 -9.32 -0.42
CA GLU A 56 46.23 -8.84 -1.08
C GLU A 56 46.02 -8.46 -2.56
N LYS A 57 45.05 -9.09 -3.23
CA LYS A 57 44.78 -8.89 -4.67
C LYS A 57 43.76 -7.79 -4.94
N ILE A 58 42.88 -7.49 -3.97
CA ILE A 58 41.71 -6.63 -4.15
C ILE A 58 41.85 -5.40 -3.24
N PRO A 59 42.03 -4.19 -3.81
CA PRO A 59 42.04 -2.96 -3.02
C PRO A 59 40.74 -2.77 -2.23
N TYR A 60 40.86 -2.40 -0.95
CA TYR A 60 39.72 -2.14 -0.05
C TYR A 60 38.79 -3.35 0.19
N TYR A 61 39.30 -4.56 0.04
CA TYR A 61 38.53 -5.77 0.24
C TYR A 61 38.01 -5.91 1.68
N VAL A 62 36.72 -6.25 1.78
CA VAL A 62 36.07 -6.64 3.03
C VAL A 62 35.19 -7.86 2.70
N PRO A 63 35.45 -9.03 3.29
CA PRO A 63 34.69 -10.23 2.98
C PRO A 63 33.25 -10.11 3.47
N ASN A 64 32.32 -10.69 2.70
CA ASN A 64 30.94 -10.82 3.14
C ASN A 64 30.68 -12.21 3.76
N ILE A 65 29.56 -12.36 4.48
CA ILE A 65 29.24 -13.62 5.16
C ILE A 65 29.09 -14.79 4.18
N GLU A 66 28.50 -14.60 3.01
CA GLU A 66 28.29 -15.69 2.04
C GLU A 66 29.62 -16.19 1.49
N GLU A 67 30.54 -15.27 1.18
CA GLU A 67 31.90 -15.59 0.76
C GLU A 67 32.65 -16.43 1.80
N ILE A 68 32.53 -16.09 3.08
CA ILE A 68 33.14 -16.89 4.16
C ILE A 68 32.51 -18.28 4.21
N GLN A 69 31.19 -18.39 4.06
CA GLN A 69 30.51 -19.69 4.06
C GLN A 69 30.92 -20.56 2.86
N ASP A 70 31.04 -19.97 1.67
CA ASP A 70 31.52 -20.66 0.47
C ASP A 70 32.96 -21.17 0.65
N LEU A 71 33.82 -20.37 1.27
CA LEU A 71 35.19 -20.79 1.62
C LEU A 71 35.20 -21.92 2.64
N VAL A 72 34.34 -21.88 3.67
CA VAL A 72 34.23 -22.98 4.65
C VAL A 72 33.84 -24.28 3.96
N GLU A 73 32.84 -24.25 3.08
CA GLU A 73 32.41 -25.43 2.32
C GLU A 73 33.55 -25.97 1.46
N GLN A 74 34.24 -25.10 0.72
CA GLN A 74 35.37 -25.47 -0.12
C GLN A 74 36.51 -26.10 0.71
N LYS A 75 36.85 -25.50 1.86
CA LYS A 75 37.94 -26.00 2.71
C LYS A 75 37.58 -27.30 3.42
N LEU A 76 36.33 -27.50 3.82
CA LEU A 76 35.88 -28.80 4.33
C LEU A 76 36.04 -29.89 3.26
N MET A 77 35.68 -29.61 2.01
CA MET A 77 35.88 -30.57 0.90
C MET A 77 37.36 -30.82 0.58
N THR A 78 38.19 -29.77 0.54
CA THR A 78 39.63 -29.90 0.22
C THR A 78 40.40 -30.64 1.31
N ASN A 79 39.95 -30.56 2.56
CA ASN A 79 40.52 -31.32 3.68
C ASN A 79 39.85 -32.70 3.87
N GLU A 80 39.13 -33.20 2.86
CA GLU A 80 38.52 -34.54 2.83
C GLU A 80 37.42 -34.80 3.90
N TYR A 81 36.91 -33.75 4.55
CA TYR A 81 35.78 -33.83 5.48
C TYR A 81 34.44 -33.80 4.73
N PHE A 82 34.21 -34.77 3.83
CA PHE A 82 33.09 -34.77 2.89
C PHE A 82 31.71 -34.82 3.57
N ASP A 83 31.58 -35.63 4.62
CA ASP A 83 30.37 -35.76 5.44
C ASP A 83 30.07 -34.49 6.25
N VAL A 84 31.11 -33.86 6.83
CA VAL A 84 31.00 -32.56 7.50
C VAL A 84 30.61 -31.46 6.51
N ALA A 85 31.24 -31.41 5.33
CA ALA A 85 30.89 -30.46 4.28
C ALA A 85 29.41 -30.58 3.90
N LYS A 86 28.93 -31.81 3.68
CA LYS A 86 27.51 -32.09 3.41
C LYS A 86 26.61 -31.61 4.55
N ALA A 87 26.96 -31.90 5.80
CA ALA A 87 26.21 -31.47 6.98
C ALA A 87 26.17 -29.93 7.09
N TYR A 88 27.29 -29.25 6.82
CA TYR A 88 27.40 -27.80 6.83
C TYR A 88 26.51 -27.16 5.76
N ILE A 89 26.58 -27.65 4.52
CA ILE A 89 25.75 -27.18 3.39
C ILE A 89 24.26 -27.34 3.70
N LEU A 90 23.85 -28.51 4.19
CA LEU A 90 22.46 -28.78 4.55
C LEU A 90 21.99 -27.86 5.68
N TYR A 91 22.82 -27.63 6.70
CA TYR A 91 22.51 -26.70 7.78
C TYR A 91 22.41 -25.26 7.29
N ARG A 92 23.34 -24.80 6.44
CA ARG A 92 23.31 -23.46 5.82
C ARG A 92 22.00 -23.26 5.06
N ASN A 93 21.63 -24.21 4.20
CA ASN A 93 20.39 -24.19 3.44
C ASN A 93 19.16 -24.16 4.35
N LEU A 94 19.10 -25.03 5.36
CA LEU A 94 18.00 -25.06 6.32
C LEU A 94 17.86 -23.75 7.11
N GLN A 95 18.98 -23.11 7.45
CA GLN A 95 18.96 -21.80 8.09
C GLN A 95 18.56 -20.68 7.12
N THR A 96 18.88 -20.80 5.83
CA THR A 96 18.42 -19.88 4.79
C THR A 96 16.92 -19.99 4.61
N GLU A 97 16.37 -21.21 4.52
CA GLU A 97 14.92 -21.43 4.48
C GLU A 97 14.23 -20.89 5.73
N LYS A 98 14.76 -21.12 6.93
CA LYS A 98 14.22 -20.55 8.18
C LYS A 98 14.23 -19.02 8.25
N ARG A 99 15.09 -18.37 7.48
CA ARG A 99 15.18 -16.91 7.40
C ARG A 99 14.28 -16.32 6.32
N LYS A 100 13.77 -17.13 5.39
CA LYS A 100 12.83 -16.63 4.39
C LYS A 100 11.61 -16.11 5.12
N ARG A 101 11.25 -14.87 4.78
CA ARG A 101 10.02 -14.24 5.24
C ARG A 101 8.87 -14.98 4.55
N ASN A 102 7.78 -15.15 5.28
CA ASN A 102 6.53 -15.69 4.76
C ASN A 102 5.42 -14.86 5.40
N ILE A 103 4.76 -14.02 4.61
CA ILE A 103 3.78 -13.05 5.09
C ILE A 103 2.51 -13.73 5.61
N PHE A 104 2.17 -14.90 5.07
CA PHE A 104 1.01 -15.70 5.47
C PHE A 104 1.24 -16.57 6.71
N GLU A 105 2.50 -16.83 7.08
CA GLU A 105 2.81 -17.66 8.26
C GLU A 105 2.56 -16.89 9.56
N LYS A 106 1.85 -17.49 10.52
CA LYS A 106 1.59 -16.85 11.82
C LYS A 106 2.86 -16.61 12.62
N ARG A 107 3.05 -15.38 13.08
CA ARG A 107 4.07 -15.05 14.10
C ARG A 107 3.41 -14.82 15.46
N VAL A 108 3.80 -15.63 16.46
CA VAL A 108 3.27 -15.51 17.83
C VAL A 108 3.92 -14.36 18.60
N ASN A 109 5.23 -14.16 18.43
CA ASN A 109 5.97 -13.13 19.15
C ASN A 109 5.66 -11.74 18.58
N LEU A 110 5.42 -10.75 19.44
CA LEU A 110 5.16 -9.38 19.01
C LEU A 110 6.37 -8.74 18.33
N LYS A 111 7.58 -8.93 18.88
CA LYS A 111 8.84 -8.38 18.37
C LYS A 111 9.91 -9.48 18.22
N PRO A 112 10.93 -9.27 17.36
CA PRO A 112 11.05 -8.16 16.39
C PRO A 112 10.00 -8.27 15.27
N TYR A 113 9.70 -7.14 14.61
CA TYR A 113 8.85 -7.14 13.41
C TYR A 113 9.60 -7.78 12.25
N GLN A 114 8.88 -8.55 11.42
CA GLN A 114 9.39 -9.12 10.18
C GLN A 114 9.23 -8.13 9.03
N TYR A 115 8.23 -7.25 9.09
CA TYR A 115 7.94 -6.20 8.10
C TYR A 115 7.81 -4.84 8.81
N PRO A 116 8.88 -4.32 9.45
CA PRO A 116 8.81 -3.04 10.16
C PRO A 116 8.35 -1.87 9.29
N GLU A 117 8.67 -1.89 7.99
CA GLU A 117 8.24 -0.91 6.99
C GLU A 117 6.72 -0.78 6.90
N LEU A 118 5.98 -1.88 7.09
CA LEU A 118 4.52 -1.86 7.08
C LEU A 118 3.93 -1.17 8.30
N TYR A 119 4.66 -1.10 9.42
CA TYR A 119 4.16 -0.43 10.61
C TYR A 119 4.07 1.09 10.44
N GLU A 120 4.83 1.69 9.52
CA GLU A 120 4.83 3.13 9.26
C GLU A 120 3.46 3.67 8.78
N TYR A 121 2.59 2.79 8.27
CA TYR A 121 1.22 3.15 7.91
C TYR A 121 0.34 3.48 9.13
N VAL A 122 0.65 2.96 10.32
CA VAL A 122 -0.06 3.29 11.56
C VAL A 122 0.13 4.76 11.97
N PRO A 123 1.36 5.27 12.15
CA PRO A 123 1.56 6.69 12.42
C PRO A 123 1.11 7.57 11.25
N ALA A 124 1.12 7.08 10.00
CA ALA A 124 0.61 7.84 8.87
C ALA A 124 -0.89 8.17 9.01
N ILE A 125 -1.73 7.16 9.31
CA ILE A 125 -3.17 7.40 9.57
C ILE A 125 -3.40 8.22 10.83
N ARG A 126 -2.61 8.01 11.88
CA ARG A 126 -2.71 8.84 13.10
C ARG A 126 -2.39 10.31 12.81
N HIS A 127 -1.52 10.59 11.85
CA HIS A 127 -1.21 11.95 11.43
C HIS A 127 -2.34 12.56 10.59
N SER A 128 -2.98 11.78 9.71
CA SER A 128 -4.11 12.23 8.90
C SER A 128 -5.44 12.30 9.65
N TYR A 129 -5.51 11.76 10.87
CA TYR A 129 -6.75 11.62 11.65
C TYR A 129 -7.64 12.88 11.66
N TRP A 130 -8.91 12.66 11.32
CA TRP A 130 -9.95 13.69 11.23
C TRP A 130 -11.33 13.10 11.51
N ILE A 131 -12.24 13.94 12.01
CA ILE A 131 -13.67 13.62 12.15
C ILE A 131 -14.49 14.73 11.50
N HIS A 132 -15.62 14.38 10.88
CA HIS A 132 -16.40 15.35 10.09
C HIS A 132 -16.92 16.54 10.92
N THR A 133 -17.06 16.39 12.23
CA THR A 133 -17.47 17.45 13.17
C THR A 133 -16.42 18.54 13.37
N GLU A 134 -15.19 18.35 12.87
CA GLU A 134 -14.16 19.39 12.84
C GLU A 134 -14.38 20.42 11.72
N PHE A 135 -15.23 20.12 10.74
CA PHE A 135 -15.51 20.97 9.58
C PHE A 135 -16.88 21.66 9.68
N ASN A 136 -17.03 22.76 8.94
CA ASN A 136 -18.27 23.55 8.88
C ASN A 136 -18.87 23.48 7.47
N PHE A 137 -20.15 23.13 7.38
CA PHE A 137 -20.87 22.91 6.13
C PHE A 137 -22.00 23.92 5.89
N THR A 138 -22.08 25.02 6.65
CA THR A 138 -23.18 26.00 6.53
C THR A 138 -23.15 26.71 5.18
N SER A 139 -21.97 27.18 4.74
CA SER A 139 -21.78 27.67 3.36
C SER A 139 -22.13 26.59 2.35
N ASP A 140 -21.82 25.36 2.73
CA ASP A 140 -22.01 24.08 2.02
C ASP A 140 -23.40 23.96 1.42
N ILE A 141 -24.32 23.96 2.39
CA ILE A 141 -25.75 23.82 2.21
C ILE A 141 -26.30 25.00 1.41
N HIS A 142 -25.82 26.22 1.66
CA HIS A 142 -26.25 27.40 0.91
C HIS A 142 -25.81 27.31 -0.55
N ASP A 143 -24.53 27.05 -0.80
CA ASP A 143 -23.95 26.87 -2.12
C ASP A 143 -24.76 25.83 -2.92
N PHE A 144 -24.97 24.66 -2.32
CA PHE A 144 -25.70 23.56 -2.92
C PHE A 144 -27.17 23.87 -3.19
N LYS A 145 -27.84 24.67 -2.34
CA LYS A 145 -29.27 24.99 -2.48
C LYS A 145 -29.55 26.18 -3.39
N THR A 146 -28.68 27.18 -3.47
CA THR A 146 -29.02 28.46 -4.12
C THR A 146 -28.06 28.90 -5.22
N ARG A 147 -26.76 28.54 -5.14
CA ARG A 147 -25.73 29.11 -6.02
C ARG A 147 -25.33 28.21 -7.19
N LEU A 148 -25.35 26.88 -7.02
CA LEU A 148 -25.04 25.95 -8.10
C LEU A 148 -26.11 26.00 -9.20
N THR A 149 -25.69 25.96 -10.46
CA THR A 149 -26.59 25.73 -11.60
C THR A 149 -27.22 24.33 -11.52
N ASN A 150 -28.19 24.03 -12.38
CA ASN A 150 -28.83 22.70 -12.39
C ASN A 150 -27.82 21.59 -12.71
N SER A 151 -27.03 21.77 -13.77
CA SER A 151 -25.99 20.82 -14.19
C SER A 151 -24.92 20.64 -13.10
N GLU A 152 -24.47 21.74 -12.49
CA GLU A 152 -23.48 21.69 -11.40
C GLU A 152 -24.01 20.96 -10.16
N ARG A 153 -25.25 21.25 -9.77
CA ARG A 153 -25.91 20.60 -8.65
C ARG A 153 -26.16 19.13 -8.91
N ASN A 154 -26.51 18.76 -10.14
CA ASN A 154 -26.63 17.37 -10.55
C ASN A 154 -25.27 16.64 -10.44
N ALA A 155 -24.20 17.26 -10.95
CA ALA A 155 -22.86 16.71 -10.86
C ALA A 155 -22.44 16.49 -9.40
N ILE A 156 -22.62 17.48 -8.52
CA ILE A 156 -22.30 17.34 -7.09
C ILE A 156 -23.16 16.27 -6.42
N LYS A 157 -24.47 16.27 -6.67
CA LYS A 157 -25.40 15.26 -6.15
C LYS A 157 -24.95 13.85 -6.55
N ASN A 158 -24.73 13.60 -7.83
CA ASN A 158 -24.34 12.27 -8.33
C ASN A 158 -22.95 11.88 -7.83
N THR A 159 -22.02 12.83 -7.72
CA THR A 159 -20.69 12.63 -7.15
C THR A 159 -20.76 12.19 -5.69
N MET A 160 -21.55 12.89 -4.86
CA MET A 160 -21.78 12.54 -3.45
C MET A 160 -22.41 11.14 -3.32
N LEU A 161 -23.42 10.83 -4.13
CA LEU A 161 -24.06 9.51 -4.13
C LEU A 161 -23.08 8.39 -4.52
N ALA A 162 -22.21 8.64 -5.50
CA ALA A 162 -21.19 7.69 -5.93
C ALA A 162 -20.16 7.42 -4.82
N ILE A 163 -19.67 8.46 -4.12
CA ILE A 163 -18.74 8.27 -2.99
C ILE A 163 -19.42 7.47 -1.88
N SER A 164 -20.59 7.91 -1.42
CA SER A 164 -21.30 7.27 -0.32
C SER A 164 -21.64 5.80 -0.59
N GLN A 165 -21.77 5.38 -1.85
CA GLN A 165 -22.03 3.97 -2.17
C GLN A 165 -20.87 3.04 -1.79
N ILE A 166 -19.62 3.48 -1.97
CA ILE A 166 -18.42 2.70 -1.63
C ILE A 166 -18.19 2.74 -0.12
N GLU A 167 -18.18 3.95 0.45
CA GLU A 167 -17.88 4.23 1.86
C GLU A 167 -18.82 3.48 2.84
N VAL A 168 -20.06 3.24 2.41
CA VAL A 168 -21.02 2.48 3.20
C VAL A 168 -20.86 0.95 3.04
N ALA A 169 -20.22 0.48 1.97
CA ALA A 169 -20.18 -0.93 1.57
C ALA A 169 -18.87 -1.67 1.88
N VAL A 170 -17.71 -0.98 2.01
CA VAL A 170 -16.39 -1.65 1.96
C VAL A 170 -15.58 -1.60 3.27
N LYS A 171 -16.25 -1.74 4.42
CA LYS A 171 -15.64 -1.49 5.73
C LYS A 171 -14.82 -2.63 6.35
N SER A 172 -15.06 -3.87 5.95
CA SER A 172 -14.52 -5.03 6.70
C SER A 172 -13.19 -5.56 6.16
N PHE A 173 -12.78 -5.19 4.94
CA PHE A 173 -11.61 -5.80 4.30
C PHE A 173 -10.34 -5.62 5.13
N TRP A 174 -10.01 -4.39 5.52
CA TRP A 174 -8.83 -4.10 6.33
C TRP A 174 -8.92 -4.64 7.75
N GLY A 175 -10.11 -4.62 8.36
CA GLY A 175 -10.32 -5.18 9.70
C GLY A 175 -10.05 -6.69 9.75
N ASP A 176 -10.34 -7.40 8.67
CA ASP A 176 -10.18 -8.85 8.56
C ASP A 176 -8.78 -9.28 8.07
N VAL A 177 -7.92 -8.36 7.65
CA VAL A 177 -6.62 -8.67 7.01
C VAL A 177 -5.73 -9.56 7.89
N TYR A 178 -5.78 -9.41 9.22
CA TYR A 178 -4.97 -10.19 10.16
C TYR A 178 -5.33 -11.68 10.16
N HIS A 179 -6.56 -12.04 9.78
CA HIS A 179 -6.97 -13.45 9.68
C HIS A 179 -6.24 -14.19 8.56
N LYS A 180 -5.80 -13.48 7.52
CA LYS A 180 -5.11 -14.04 6.35
C LYS A 180 -3.62 -13.70 6.35
N ILE A 181 -3.24 -12.54 6.87
CA ILE A 181 -1.85 -12.11 7.09
C ILE A 181 -1.59 -11.97 8.61
N PRO A 182 -1.33 -13.09 9.31
CA PRO A 182 -1.24 -13.15 10.77
C PRO A 182 0.11 -12.62 11.31
N LYS A 183 0.42 -11.36 10.98
CA LYS A 183 1.58 -10.59 11.47
C LYS A 183 1.12 -9.46 12.38
N PRO A 184 1.66 -9.32 13.61
CA PRO A 184 1.25 -8.25 14.54
C PRO A 184 1.32 -6.83 13.95
N GLU A 185 2.34 -6.52 13.15
CA GLU A 185 2.50 -5.23 12.47
C GLU A 185 1.39 -5.00 11.43
N VAL A 186 0.99 -6.02 10.66
CA VAL A 186 -0.11 -5.95 9.69
C VAL A 186 -1.45 -5.84 10.38
N GLY A 187 -1.66 -6.60 11.47
CA GLY A 187 -2.89 -6.47 12.27
C GLY A 187 -3.04 -5.09 12.91
N SER A 188 -1.94 -4.42 13.25
CA SER A 188 -1.97 -3.04 13.75
C SER A 188 -2.41 -2.05 12.68
N VAL A 189 -1.93 -2.23 11.44
CA VAL A 189 -2.39 -1.42 10.29
C VAL A 189 -3.86 -1.69 10.00
N GLY A 190 -4.26 -2.95 9.87
CA GLY A 190 -5.64 -3.34 9.58
C GLY A 190 -6.66 -2.79 10.58
N ALA A 191 -6.35 -2.84 11.89
CA ALA A 191 -7.20 -2.23 12.91
C ALA A 191 -7.24 -0.70 12.84
N THR A 192 -6.14 -0.06 12.44
CA THR A 192 -6.08 1.41 12.28
C THR A 192 -6.87 1.86 11.06
N PHE A 193 -6.78 1.14 9.94
CA PHE A 193 -7.55 1.40 8.73
C PHE A 193 -9.04 1.10 8.94
N ALA A 194 -9.37 0.01 9.64
CA ALA A 194 -10.77 -0.28 9.96
C ALA A 194 -11.46 0.83 10.75
N GLU A 195 -10.71 1.59 11.57
CA GLU A 195 -11.25 2.76 12.27
C GLU A 195 -11.37 3.99 11.35
N SER A 196 -10.44 4.23 10.42
CA SER A 196 -10.57 5.33 9.45
C SER A 196 -11.83 5.17 8.60
N GLU A 197 -12.14 3.96 8.17
CA GLU A 197 -13.37 3.64 7.43
C GLU A 197 -14.66 3.96 8.20
N VAL A 198 -14.64 3.86 9.54
CA VAL A 198 -15.79 4.30 10.36
C VAL A 198 -15.96 5.81 10.24
N ARG A 199 -14.86 6.57 10.34
CA ARG A 199 -14.86 8.04 10.25
C ARG A 199 -15.30 8.51 8.86
N HIS A 200 -14.89 7.83 7.80
CA HIS A 200 -15.31 8.14 6.43
C HIS A 200 -16.81 7.89 6.27
N ALA A 201 -17.29 6.71 6.68
CA ALA A 201 -18.72 6.38 6.61
C ALA A 201 -19.60 7.38 7.39
N ASP A 202 -19.17 7.78 8.58
CA ASP A 202 -19.87 8.79 9.39
C ASP A 202 -19.90 10.15 8.68
N ALA A 203 -18.79 10.57 8.08
CA ALA A 203 -18.69 11.81 7.33
C ALA A 203 -19.64 11.86 6.14
N TYR A 204 -19.60 10.83 5.27
CA TYR A 204 -20.44 10.80 4.08
C TYR A 204 -21.92 10.56 4.41
N SER A 205 -22.22 9.82 5.48
CA SER A 205 -23.58 9.72 6.01
C SER A 205 -24.10 11.09 6.47
N HIS A 206 -23.28 11.86 7.18
CA HIS A 206 -23.65 13.22 7.59
C HIS A 206 -23.86 14.16 6.40
N LEU A 207 -23.00 14.08 5.38
CA LEU A 207 -23.14 14.88 4.16
C LEU A 207 -24.43 14.56 3.38
N LEU A 208 -24.82 13.28 3.30
CA LEU A 208 -26.10 12.88 2.72
C LEU A 208 -27.29 13.51 3.47
N GLU A 209 -27.24 13.54 4.80
CA GLU A 209 -28.28 14.12 5.64
C GLU A 209 -28.43 15.62 5.40
N ILE A 210 -27.35 16.40 5.55
CA ILE A 210 -27.41 17.87 5.50
C ILE A 210 -27.70 18.42 4.09
N LEU A 211 -27.32 17.67 3.05
CA LEU A 211 -27.65 18.00 1.66
C LEU A 211 -29.05 17.50 1.24
N GLY A 212 -29.70 16.69 2.07
CA GLY A 212 -31.05 16.16 1.81
C GLY A 212 -31.08 15.04 0.76
N LEU A 213 -30.02 14.24 0.65
CA LEU A 213 -29.81 13.25 -0.41
C LEU A 213 -30.19 11.80 -0.03
N ASN A 214 -30.71 11.58 1.18
CA ASN A 214 -31.06 10.25 1.69
C ASN A 214 -32.06 9.49 0.79
N LYS A 215 -33.01 10.21 0.18
CA LYS A 215 -34.03 9.59 -0.68
C LYS A 215 -33.42 9.11 -1.99
N GLU A 216 -32.55 9.91 -2.60
CA GLU A 216 -31.80 9.54 -3.81
C GLU A 216 -30.88 8.35 -3.50
N PHE A 217 -30.15 8.39 -2.39
CA PHE A 217 -29.25 7.31 -1.97
C PHE A 217 -29.97 5.98 -1.79
N LYS A 218 -31.14 5.97 -1.12
CA LYS A 218 -31.96 4.76 -0.98
C LYS A 218 -32.41 4.15 -2.31
N ASN A 219 -32.56 4.98 -3.35
CA ASN A 219 -32.94 4.56 -4.69
C ASN A 219 -31.74 4.27 -5.60
N LEU A 220 -30.52 4.53 -5.15
CA LEU A 220 -29.30 4.41 -5.96
C LEU A 220 -29.09 3.01 -6.54
N LYS A 221 -29.49 1.97 -5.79
CA LYS A 221 -29.47 0.55 -6.25
C LYS A 221 -30.34 0.25 -7.47
N LYS A 222 -31.23 1.17 -7.86
CA LYS A 222 -32.04 1.05 -9.09
C LYS A 222 -31.30 1.60 -10.32
N ASN A 223 -30.22 2.34 -10.13
CA ASN A 223 -29.42 2.88 -11.23
C ASN A 223 -28.55 1.75 -11.83
N PRO A 224 -28.72 1.42 -13.13
CA PRO A 224 -27.98 0.34 -13.76
C PRO A 224 -26.47 0.60 -13.82
N ILE A 225 -26.04 1.86 -13.89
CA ILE A 225 -24.61 2.24 -13.92
C ILE A 225 -23.99 1.96 -12.55
N MET A 226 -24.67 2.33 -11.47
CA MET A 226 -24.26 2.00 -10.11
C MET A 226 -24.24 0.49 -9.86
N MET A 227 -25.20 -0.25 -10.40
CA MET A 227 -25.20 -1.71 -10.25
C MET A 227 -24.04 -2.39 -11.01
N ARG A 228 -23.61 -1.86 -12.15
CA ARG A 228 -22.37 -2.34 -12.83
C ARG A 228 -21.13 -2.08 -11.98
N ARG A 229 -21.09 -0.93 -11.29
CA ARG A 229 -20.03 -0.62 -10.33
C ARG A 229 -19.99 -1.64 -9.19
N VAL A 230 -21.13 -1.85 -8.53
CA VAL A 230 -21.29 -2.86 -7.46
C VAL A 230 -20.82 -4.23 -7.93
N GLN A 231 -21.19 -4.67 -9.13
CA GLN A 231 -20.80 -5.97 -9.66
C GLN A 231 -19.28 -6.15 -9.79
N TYR A 232 -18.53 -5.15 -10.28
CA TYR A 232 -17.07 -5.30 -10.37
C TYR A 232 -16.42 -5.19 -8.98
N LEU A 233 -16.94 -4.34 -8.08
CA LEU A 233 -16.45 -4.24 -6.70
C LEU A 233 -16.61 -5.57 -5.95
N GLU A 234 -17.79 -6.19 -6.06
CA GLU A 234 -18.05 -7.52 -5.49
C GLU A 234 -17.16 -8.59 -6.14
N SER A 235 -16.93 -8.50 -7.46
CA SER A 235 -16.02 -9.43 -8.15
C SER A 235 -14.57 -9.27 -7.69
N ALA A 236 -14.11 -8.05 -7.43
CA ALA A 236 -12.77 -7.77 -6.90
C ALA A 236 -12.58 -8.32 -5.48
N LEU A 237 -13.67 -8.37 -4.70
CA LEU A 237 -13.69 -8.87 -3.33
C LEU A 237 -14.14 -10.33 -3.22
N ALA A 238 -14.42 -11.01 -4.32
CA ALA A 238 -15.00 -12.36 -4.31
C ALA A 238 -14.11 -13.38 -3.57
N SER A 239 -12.80 -13.23 -3.68
CA SER A 239 -11.81 -14.09 -3.04
C SER A 239 -11.26 -13.53 -1.71
N SER A 240 -11.83 -12.43 -1.19
CA SER A 240 -11.37 -11.78 0.05
C SER A 240 -11.48 -12.67 1.29
N LYS A 241 -12.29 -13.72 1.24
CA LYS A 241 -12.43 -14.73 2.31
C LYS A 241 -11.80 -16.08 1.97
N SER A 242 -11.20 -16.22 0.78
CA SER A 242 -10.59 -17.47 0.33
C SER A 242 -9.50 -17.95 1.29
N ASP A 243 -9.46 -19.24 1.58
CA ASP A 243 -8.37 -19.88 2.34
C ASP A 243 -7.13 -20.16 1.48
N ASP A 244 -7.23 -19.94 0.17
CA ASP A 244 -6.08 -19.98 -0.74
C ASP A 244 -5.37 -18.62 -0.77
N ASP A 245 -4.11 -18.59 -0.29
CA ASP A 245 -3.29 -17.38 -0.18
C ASP A 245 -3.10 -16.68 -1.53
N LYS A 246 -2.99 -17.44 -2.64
CA LYS A 246 -2.86 -16.86 -4.00
C LYS A 246 -4.13 -16.09 -4.37
N SER A 247 -5.29 -16.70 -4.21
CA SER A 247 -6.60 -16.06 -4.46
C SER A 247 -6.86 -14.87 -3.54
N TYR A 248 -6.42 -14.94 -2.28
CA TYR A 248 -6.51 -13.81 -1.35
C TYR A 248 -5.60 -12.65 -1.76
N SER A 249 -4.38 -12.95 -2.22
CA SER A 249 -3.44 -11.96 -2.76
C SER A 249 -4.02 -11.23 -3.98
N GLU A 250 -4.73 -11.94 -4.85
CA GLU A 250 -5.46 -11.31 -5.97
C GLU A 250 -6.54 -10.33 -5.45
N SER A 251 -7.21 -10.64 -4.33
CA SER A 251 -8.21 -9.74 -3.73
C SER A 251 -7.57 -8.49 -3.13
N ILE A 252 -6.46 -8.63 -2.40
CA ILE A 252 -5.69 -7.47 -1.90
C ILE A 252 -5.31 -6.57 -3.07
N LEU A 253 -4.78 -7.14 -4.14
CA LEU A 253 -4.35 -6.37 -5.30
C LEU A 253 -5.51 -5.58 -5.91
N LEU A 254 -6.62 -6.25 -6.24
CA LEU A 254 -7.75 -5.59 -6.90
C LEU A 254 -8.39 -4.53 -6.02
N PHE A 255 -8.51 -4.82 -4.73
CA PHE A 255 -9.02 -3.90 -3.75
C PHE A 255 -8.13 -2.65 -3.65
N SER A 256 -6.83 -2.83 -3.43
CA SER A 256 -5.91 -1.71 -3.23
C SER A 256 -5.63 -0.91 -4.50
N LEU A 257 -5.50 -1.56 -5.66
CA LEU A 257 -5.19 -0.84 -6.91
C LEU A 257 -6.41 -0.15 -7.50
N PHE A 258 -7.58 -0.77 -7.47
CA PHE A 258 -8.74 -0.25 -8.22
C PHE A 258 -9.81 0.34 -7.32
N ILE A 259 -9.99 -0.17 -6.10
CA ILE A 259 -11.01 0.36 -5.19
C ILE A 259 -10.45 1.56 -4.45
N GLU A 260 -9.41 1.34 -3.63
CA GLU A 260 -8.74 2.38 -2.84
C GLU A 260 -8.13 3.47 -3.74
N HIS A 261 -7.26 3.11 -4.69
CA HIS A 261 -6.49 4.11 -5.46
C HIS A 261 -7.21 4.78 -6.63
N VAL A 262 -8.35 4.27 -7.08
CA VAL A 262 -8.99 4.75 -8.32
C VAL A 262 -10.48 5.02 -8.16
N SER A 263 -11.26 4.11 -7.59
CA SER A 263 -12.72 4.16 -7.70
C SER A 263 -13.30 5.47 -7.17
N LEU A 264 -12.78 6.03 -6.08
CA LEU A 264 -13.27 7.28 -5.49
C LEU A 264 -12.63 8.57 -6.05
N PHE A 265 -11.53 8.43 -6.79
CA PHE A 265 -10.65 9.57 -7.09
C PHE A 265 -11.21 10.53 -8.15
N SER A 266 -12.02 10.06 -9.10
CA SER A 266 -12.72 11.00 -10.00
C SER A 266 -13.71 11.87 -9.25
N GLN A 267 -14.41 11.29 -8.28
CA GLN A 267 -15.39 12.00 -7.47
C GLN A 267 -14.71 13.02 -6.55
N PHE A 268 -13.56 12.65 -5.98
CA PHE A 268 -12.72 13.56 -5.21
C PHE A 268 -12.25 14.75 -6.05
N LEU A 269 -11.72 14.49 -7.26
CA LEU A 269 -11.30 15.52 -8.19
C LEU A 269 -12.43 16.50 -8.51
N ILE A 270 -13.63 15.98 -8.81
CA ILE A 270 -14.80 16.80 -9.16
C ILE A 270 -15.14 17.76 -8.00
N ILE A 271 -15.28 17.25 -6.77
CA ILE A 271 -15.61 18.11 -5.61
C ILE A 271 -14.52 19.16 -5.37
N MET A 272 -13.25 18.77 -5.37
CA MET A 272 -12.15 19.70 -5.13
C MET A 272 -12.05 20.77 -6.23
N ALA A 273 -12.40 20.44 -7.48
CA ALA A 273 -12.42 21.39 -8.59
C ALA A 273 -13.47 22.50 -8.39
N PHE A 274 -14.63 22.19 -7.80
CA PHE A 274 -15.62 23.23 -7.46
C PHE A 274 -15.05 24.25 -6.47
N ASN A 275 -14.30 23.81 -5.47
CA ASN A 275 -13.66 24.71 -4.53
C ASN A 275 -12.53 25.51 -5.22
N LYS A 276 -11.66 24.84 -5.97
CA LYS A 276 -10.54 25.48 -6.69
C LYS A 276 -11.00 26.56 -7.66
N HIS A 277 -12.01 26.29 -8.48
CA HIS A 277 -12.41 27.17 -9.59
C HIS A 277 -13.56 28.12 -9.24
N LYS A 278 -14.44 27.74 -8.29
CA LYS A 278 -15.63 28.54 -7.93
C LYS A 278 -15.63 29.03 -6.48
N ASN A 279 -14.67 28.61 -5.65
CA ASN A 279 -14.60 28.96 -4.22
C ASN A 279 -15.90 28.60 -3.47
N MET A 280 -16.48 27.45 -3.85
CA MET A 280 -17.73 26.89 -3.33
C MET A 280 -17.46 25.51 -2.72
N LEU A 281 -18.36 25.03 -1.86
CA LEU A 281 -18.25 23.68 -1.27
C LEU A 281 -16.98 23.47 -0.43
N LYS A 282 -16.60 24.48 0.36
CA LYS A 282 -15.36 24.48 1.13
C LYS A 282 -15.31 23.37 2.18
N GLY A 283 -16.34 23.24 3.01
CA GLY A 283 -16.42 22.21 4.04
C GLY A 283 -16.37 20.81 3.43
N VAL A 284 -17.14 20.57 2.37
CA VAL A 284 -17.17 19.30 1.64
C VAL A 284 -15.82 19.02 0.98
N SER A 285 -15.18 20.03 0.38
CA SER A 285 -13.83 19.90 -0.20
C SER A 285 -12.79 19.50 0.84
N ASN A 286 -12.88 20.01 2.07
CA ASN A 286 -11.94 19.65 3.14
C ASN A 286 -12.12 18.20 3.59
N VAL A 287 -13.37 17.72 3.68
CA VAL A 287 -13.68 16.31 3.95
C VAL A 287 -13.13 15.41 2.85
N VAL A 288 -13.36 15.78 1.60
CA VAL A 288 -12.85 15.03 0.44
C VAL A 288 -11.33 14.99 0.40
N GLU A 289 -10.66 16.11 0.66
CA GLU A 289 -9.20 16.13 0.73
C GLU A 289 -8.69 15.21 1.85
N ALA A 290 -9.27 15.30 3.05
CA ALA A 290 -8.88 14.46 4.18
C ALA A 290 -9.10 12.97 3.90
N THR A 291 -10.23 12.61 3.26
CA THR A 291 -10.52 11.24 2.81
C THR A 291 -9.48 10.80 1.78
N SER A 292 -9.23 11.60 0.73
CA SER A 292 -8.31 11.25 -0.35
C SER A 292 -6.87 10.97 0.13
N LYS A 293 -6.44 11.62 1.21
CA LYS A 293 -5.15 11.37 1.85
C LYS A 293 -5.12 10.01 2.55
N GLU A 294 -6.20 9.62 3.23
CA GLU A 294 -6.29 8.31 3.87
C GLU A 294 -6.42 7.18 2.83
N GLU A 295 -7.22 7.35 1.77
CA GLU A 295 -7.33 6.39 0.66
C GLU A 295 -6.00 6.17 -0.08
N GLN A 296 -5.20 7.23 -0.21
CA GLN A 296 -3.85 7.10 -0.78
C GLN A 296 -2.95 6.22 0.11
N ILE A 297 -3.01 6.43 1.44
CA ILE A 297 -2.26 5.63 2.43
C ILE A 297 -2.74 4.17 2.41
N HIS A 298 -4.04 3.93 2.29
CA HIS A 298 -4.63 2.59 2.24
C HIS A 298 -4.14 1.79 1.03
N GLY A 299 -4.23 2.38 -0.17
CA GLY A 299 -3.75 1.68 -1.36
C GLY A 299 -2.23 1.58 -1.44
N ASP A 300 -1.47 2.54 -0.88
CA ASP A 300 0.01 2.45 -0.78
C ASP A 300 0.40 1.22 0.06
N PHE A 301 -0.29 0.98 1.19
CA PHE A 301 -0.09 -0.21 2.02
C PHE A 301 -0.37 -1.51 1.26
N GLY A 302 -1.48 -1.55 0.52
CA GLY A 302 -1.83 -2.70 -0.32
C GLY A 302 -0.81 -2.98 -1.41
N ILE A 303 -0.28 -1.94 -2.06
CA ILE A 303 0.80 -2.06 -3.05
C ILE A 303 2.04 -2.67 -2.41
N ASP A 304 2.44 -2.22 -1.22
CA ASP A 304 3.62 -2.75 -0.53
C ASP A 304 3.41 -4.21 -0.06
N LEU A 305 2.20 -4.57 0.38
CA LEU A 305 1.85 -5.98 0.61
C LEU A 305 2.04 -6.82 -0.65
N ILE A 306 1.55 -6.35 -1.81
CA ILE A 306 1.70 -7.07 -3.08
C ILE A 306 3.16 -7.19 -3.50
N LYS A 307 3.98 -6.15 -3.32
CA LYS A 307 5.43 -6.24 -3.59
C LYS A 307 6.09 -7.31 -2.72
N ILE A 308 5.78 -7.34 -1.42
CA ILE A 308 6.28 -8.37 -0.51
C ILE A 308 5.83 -9.77 -0.95
N ILE A 309 4.56 -9.95 -1.28
CA ILE A 309 4.04 -11.23 -1.76
C ILE A 309 4.74 -11.65 -3.06
N LYS A 310 5.00 -10.70 -3.97
CA LYS A 310 5.74 -10.95 -5.23
C LYS A 310 7.20 -11.34 -4.99
N GLU A 311 7.85 -10.75 -4.00
CA GLU A 311 9.22 -11.13 -3.59
C GLU A 311 9.26 -12.54 -2.99
N GLU A 312 8.25 -12.91 -2.19
CA GLU A 312 8.18 -14.21 -1.50
C GLU A 312 7.63 -15.35 -2.38
N LYS A 313 6.77 -15.02 -3.35
CA LYS A 313 6.04 -15.93 -4.24
C LYS A 313 6.09 -15.46 -5.70
N PRO A 314 7.28 -15.30 -6.31
CA PRO A 314 7.40 -14.79 -7.68
C PRO A 314 6.66 -15.65 -8.71
N GLU A 315 6.49 -16.95 -8.44
CA GLU A 315 5.76 -17.90 -9.29
C GLU A 315 4.26 -17.61 -9.40
N TRP A 316 3.69 -16.75 -8.54
CA TRP A 316 2.28 -16.34 -8.64
C TRP A 316 2.06 -15.19 -9.62
N PHE A 317 3.12 -14.46 -9.98
CA PHE A 317 3.08 -13.25 -10.79
C PHE A 317 3.64 -13.53 -12.20
N ASP A 318 3.06 -14.54 -12.83
CA ASP A 318 3.38 -14.96 -14.20
C ASP A 318 2.68 -14.08 -15.24
N GLN A 319 2.85 -14.44 -16.52
CA GLN A 319 2.25 -13.72 -17.64
C GLN A 319 0.71 -13.83 -17.63
N ASP A 320 0.16 -14.95 -17.16
CA ASP A 320 -1.30 -15.14 -17.05
C ASP A 320 -1.89 -14.23 -15.97
N PHE A 321 -1.17 -14.02 -14.88
CA PHE A 321 -1.51 -12.99 -13.90
C PHE A 321 -1.51 -11.60 -14.52
N GLU A 322 -0.48 -11.21 -15.29
CA GLU A 322 -0.43 -9.89 -15.93
C GLU A 322 -1.64 -9.66 -16.84
N TYR A 323 -1.99 -10.63 -17.70
CA TYR A 323 -3.16 -10.54 -18.58
C TYR A 323 -4.48 -10.43 -17.80
N ARG A 324 -4.63 -11.16 -16.69
CA ARG A 324 -5.84 -11.09 -15.85
C ARG A 324 -5.98 -9.72 -15.19
N ILE A 325 -4.90 -9.15 -14.67
CA ILE A 325 -4.92 -7.80 -14.06
C ILE A 325 -5.24 -6.73 -15.09
N GLN A 326 -4.69 -6.84 -16.31
CA GLN A 326 -5.02 -5.94 -17.41
C GLN A 326 -6.50 -6.00 -17.81
N ASP A 327 -7.07 -7.20 -17.95
CA ASP A 327 -8.51 -7.35 -18.23
C ASP A 327 -9.39 -6.74 -17.12
N LEU A 328 -9.03 -6.97 -15.85
CA LEU A 328 -9.74 -6.40 -14.70
C LEU A 328 -9.63 -4.87 -14.66
N CYS A 329 -8.44 -4.33 -14.95
CA CYS A 329 -8.21 -2.90 -15.09
C CYS A 329 -9.12 -2.29 -16.17
N LEU A 330 -9.25 -2.95 -17.33
CA LEU A 330 -10.11 -2.47 -18.41
C LEU A 330 -11.59 -2.48 -18.00
N ARG A 331 -12.03 -3.50 -17.26
CA ARG A 331 -13.40 -3.59 -16.73
C ARG A 331 -13.67 -2.50 -15.69
N ALA A 332 -12.75 -2.29 -14.76
CA ALA A 332 -12.84 -1.22 -13.76
C ALA A 332 -12.89 0.16 -14.44
N TYR A 333 -12.01 0.42 -15.41
CA TYR A 333 -12.00 1.65 -16.17
C TYR A 333 -13.33 1.92 -16.90
N LYS A 334 -13.90 0.90 -17.56
CA LYS A 334 -15.21 1.04 -18.22
C LYS A 334 -16.34 1.34 -17.24
N ALA A 335 -16.30 0.75 -16.05
CA ALA A 335 -17.30 1.02 -15.02
C ALA A 335 -17.18 2.44 -14.47
N GLU A 336 -15.97 2.88 -14.11
CA GLU A 336 -15.73 4.24 -13.60
C GLU A 336 -15.97 5.31 -14.67
N SER A 337 -15.60 5.07 -15.93
CA SER A 337 -15.94 5.97 -17.03
C SER A 337 -17.46 6.12 -17.21
N GLY A 338 -18.22 5.02 -17.06
CA GLY A 338 -19.69 5.07 -17.05
C GLY A 338 -20.26 5.84 -15.85
N ILE A 339 -19.60 5.81 -14.70
CA ILE A 339 -19.96 6.63 -13.53
C ILE A 339 -19.72 8.11 -13.82
N ILE A 340 -18.62 8.46 -14.48
CA ILE A 340 -18.34 9.84 -14.91
C ILE A 340 -19.44 10.31 -15.89
N ASP A 341 -19.82 9.48 -16.87
CA ASP A 341 -20.93 9.78 -17.78
C ASP A 341 -22.23 10.07 -17.03
N TRP A 342 -22.53 9.28 -16.00
CA TRP A 342 -23.71 9.47 -15.15
C TRP A 342 -23.65 10.73 -14.30
N ILE A 343 -22.48 11.07 -13.76
CA ILE A 343 -22.30 12.30 -12.98
C ILE A 343 -22.58 13.53 -13.86
N TYR A 344 -22.16 13.48 -15.12
CA TYR A 344 -22.29 14.56 -16.10
C TYR A 344 -23.59 14.50 -16.92
N GLU A 345 -24.58 13.69 -16.51
CA GLU A 345 -25.79 13.41 -17.31
C GLU A 345 -26.65 14.66 -17.63
N ASP A 346 -26.57 15.70 -16.79
CA ASP A 346 -27.33 16.96 -16.94
C ASP A 346 -26.46 18.10 -17.51
N GLY A 347 -25.28 17.79 -18.06
CA GLY A 347 -24.37 18.75 -18.70
C GLY A 347 -22.95 18.72 -18.14
N GLU A 348 -22.00 19.17 -18.95
CA GLU A 348 -20.60 19.26 -18.54
C GLU A 348 -20.30 20.48 -17.68
N LEU A 349 -19.19 20.39 -16.95
CA LEU A 349 -18.63 21.49 -16.16
C LEU A 349 -17.57 22.19 -17.01
N ASP A 350 -17.76 23.48 -17.33
CA ASP A 350 -16.83 24.24 -18.18
C ASP A 350 -15.39 24.24 -17.64
N PHE A 351 -15.23 24.23 -16.31
CA PHE A 351 -13.93 24.26 -15.63
C PHE A 351 -13.34 22.86 -15.37
N LEU A 352 -14.11 21.78 -15.61
CA LEU A 352 -13.62 20.41 -15.51
C LEU A 352 -14.39 19.51 -16.49
N PRO A 353 -14.14 19.64 -17.81
CA PRO A 353 -14.76 18.80 -18.83
C PRO A 353 -14.55 17.31 -18.59
N LYS A 354 -15.50 16.50 -19.04
CA LYS A 354 -15.47 15.04 -18.83
C LYS A 354 -14.21 14.38 -19.41
N ALA A 355 -13.69 14.92 -20.51
CA ALA A 355 -12.46 14.44 -21.14
C ALA A 355 -11.27 14.50 -20.16
N GLN A 356 -11.14 15.58 -19.37
CA GLN A 356 -10.07 15.73 -18.39
C GLN A 356 -10.17 14.69 -17.27
N VAL A 357 -11.38 14.47 -16.74
CA VAL A 357 -11.61 13.47 -15.68
C VAL A 357 -11.29 12.05 -16.16
N ASN A 358 -11.60 11.73 -17.43
CA ASN A 358 -11.26 10.43 -18.01
C ASN A 358 -9.76 10.24 -18.18
N GLU A 359 -9.02 11.25 -18.62
CA GLU A 359 -7.55 11.18 -18.70
C GLU A 359 -6.94 11.02 -17.30
N PHE A 360 -7.41 11.80 -16.32
CA PHE A 360 -6.99 11.65 -14.93
C PHE A 360 -7.16 10.22 -14.41
N ILE A 361 -8.31 9.58 -14.64
CA ILE A 361 -8.52 8.19 -14.20
C ILE A 361 -7.64 7.20 -14.98
N LYS A 362 -7.42 7.38 -16.29
CA LYS A 362 -6.49 6.54 -17.07
C LYS A 362 -5.08 6.58 -16.48
N ASP A 363 -4.60 7.77 -16.13
CA ASP A 363 -3.27 7.95 -15.52
C ASP A 363 -3.20 7.27 -14.15
N ARG A 364 -4.23 7.41 -13.31
CA ARG A 364 -4.25 6.69 -12.02
C ARG A 364 -4.20 5.16 -12.21
N PHE A 365 -4.99 4.60 -13.11
CA PHE A 365 -4.90 3.16 -13.42
C PHE A 365 -3.50 2.76 -13.91
N ASN A 366 -2.89 3.55 -14.80
CA ASN A 366 -1.53 3.28 -15.27
C ASN A 366 -0.50 3.29 -14.12
N ARG A 367 -0.55 4.30 -13.24
CA ARG A 367 0.35 4.39 -12.08
C ARG A 367 0.15 3.21 -11.14
N SER A 368 -1.09 2.78 -10.89
CA SER A 368 -1.40 1.60 -10.08
C SER A 368 -0.81 0.32 -10.68
N LEU A 369 -0.90 0.14 -12.00
CA LEU A 369 -0.28 -1.00 -12.70
C LEU A 369 1.25 -0.96 -12.62
N GLU A 370 1.86 0.21 -12.87
CA GLU A 370 3.31 0.37 -12.81
C GLU A 370 3.88 0.13 -11.41
N ALA A 371 3.15 0.52 -10.37
CA ALA A 371 3.56 0.36 -8.97
C ALA A 371 3.80 -1.11 -8.57
N ILE A 372 3.17 -2.06 -9.28
CA ILE A 372 3.35 -3.52 -9.10
C ILE A 372 4.15 -4.17 -10.25
N GLY A 373 4.69 -3.36 -11.17
CA GLY A 373 5.48 -3.79 -12.31
C GLY A 373 4.66 -4.41 -13.45
N VAL A 374 3.40 -4.03 -13.60
CA VAL A 374 2.55 -4.38 -14.76
C VAL A 374 2.61 -3.23 -15.78
N LYS A 375 2.61 -3.57 -17.08
CA LYS A 375 2.68 -2.56 -18.14
C LYS A 375 1.44 -1.66 -18.16
N LYS A 376 1.66 -0.37 -18.45
CA LYS A 376 0.59 0.60 -18.73
C LYS A 376 -0.37 0.06 -19.77
N MET A 377 -1.65 0.40 -19.62
CA MET A 377 -2.70 0.00 -20.56
C MET A 377 -3.25 1.15 -21.38
N PHE A 378 -3.24 2.36 -20.84
CA PHE A 378 -3.88 3.51 -21.47
C PHE A 378 -2.81 4.46 -21.99
N GLU A 379 -2.97 4.92 -23.23
CA GLU A 379 -2.29 6.12 -23.66
C GLU A 379 -3.06 7.34 -23.11
N CYS A 380 -2.33 8.24 -22.45
CA CYS A 380 -2.90 9.43 -21.85
C CYS A 380 -2.56 10.68 -22.67
N ASN A 381 -3.49 11.64 -22.69
CA ASN A 381 -3.23 12.96 -23.23
C ASN A 381 -2.58 13.86 -22.17
N GLU A 382 -1.27 14.04 -22.28
CA GLU A 382 -0.46 14.83 -21.34
C GLU A 382 -0.96 16.27 -21.14
N SER A 383 -1.50 16.90 -22.20
CA SER A 383 -2.03 18.27 -22.08
C SER A 383 -3.24 18.34 -21.17
N LEU A 384 -4.14 17.36 -21.24
CA LEU A 384 -5.32 17.30 -20.39
C LEU A 384 -4.97 16.84 -18.97
N LEU A 385 -3.98 15.97 -18.82
CA LEU A 385 -3.49 15.54 -17.51
C LEU A 385 -2.91 16.69 -16.70
N MET A 386 -2.11 17.54 -17.33
CA MET A 386 -1.48 18.69 -16.67
C MET A 386 -2.51 19.64 -16.02
N GLU A 387 -3.73 19.73 -16.58
CA GLU A 387 -4.82 20.53 -16.00
C GLU A 387 -5.35 19.98 -14.66
N THR A 388 -5.08 18.71 -14.36
CA THR A 388 -5.44 18.04 -13.10
C THR A 388 -4.25 17.80 -12.17
N GLU A 389 -3.05 18.23 -12.54
CA GLU A 389 -1.83 17.99 -11.75
C GLU A 389 -1.90 18.59 -10.34
N TRP A 390 -2.56 19.74 -10.20
CA TRP A 390 -2.81 20.39 -8.91
C TRP A 390 -3.48 19.48 -7.87
N PHE A 391 -4.28 18.51 -8.32
CA PHE A 391 -4.94 17.58 -7.41
C PHE A 391 -3.90 16.63 -6.77
N ASN A 392 -2.93 16.17 -7.57
CA ASN A 392 -1.83 15.38 -7.06
C ASN A 392 -0.96 16.21 -6.10
N ASP A 393 -0.75 17.50 -6.36
CA ASP A 393 -0.01 18.38 -5.46
C ASP A 393 -0.70 18.56 -4.10
N GLU A 394 -2.04 18.63 -4.05
CA GLU A 394 -2.79 18.72 -2.79
C GLU A 394 -2.72 17.42 -1.96
N ILE A 395 -2.66 16.26 -2.63
CA ILE A 395 -2.57 14.95 -1.98
C ILE A 395 -1.11 14.59 -1.62
N ILE A 396 -0.15 14.87 -2.50
CA ILE A 396 1.27 14.53 -2.38
C ILE A 396 2.06 15.65 -1.71
N GLY A 397 1.56 16.88 -1.64
CA GLY A 397 2.22 18.03 -0.99
C GLY A 397 2.58 17.78 0.48
N THR A 398 2.01 16.73 1.09
CA THR A 398 2.37 16.19 2.42
C THR A 398 3.52 15.15 2.42
N LYS A 399 4.04 14.72 1.26
CA LYS A 399 5.07 13.67 1.10
C LYS A 399 6.48 14.22 0.81
N HIS A 400 6.63 15.42 0.21
CA HIS A 400 7.94 15.98 -0.18
C HIS A 400 8.43 17.20 0.61
N GLY A 401 7.71 17.58 1.65
CA GLY A 401 8.24 18.42 2.71
C GLY A 401 7.73 17.89 4.03
N ASP A 402 8.53 17.07 4.70
CA ASP A 402 8.32 16.80 6.12
C ASP A 402 6.91 16.30 6.49
N PHE A 403 6.63 15.02 6.19
CA PHE A 403 5.53 14.29 6.84
C PHE A 403 5.61 14.39 8.39
N PHE A 404 6.79 14.73 8.92
CA PHE A 404 7.06 14.89 10.36
C PHE A 404 7.09 16.35 10.86
N ASP A 405 7.18 17.37 10.00
CA ASP A 405 7.49 18.76 10.43
C ASP A 405 6.47 19.81 9.95
N LYS A 406 5.45 19.42 9.17
CA LYS A 406 4.32 20.31 8.86
C LYS A 406 2.99 19.63 9.11
N ARG A 407 2.37 19.95 10.26
CA ARG A 407 0.91 19.98 10.34
C ARG A 407 0.40 20.75 9.12
N SER A 408 -0.52 20.20 8.34
CA SER A 408 -1.32 21.03 7.44
C SER A 408 -2.10 22.02 8.32
N ILE A 409 -1.63 23.26 8.36
CA ILE A 409 -2.24 24.38 9.12
C ILE A 409 -3.43 24.96 8.31
N ASN A 410 -3.78 24.40 7.15
CA ASN A 410 -4.77 25.01 6.26
C ASN A 410 -6.24 24.75 6.63
N TYR A 411 -6.51 23.90 7.63
CA TYR A 411 -7.87 23.73 8.16
C TYR A 411 -7.92 24.14 9.64
N SER A 412 -8.72 25.17 9.93
CA SER A 412 -9.03 25.60 11.29
C SER A 412 -9.78 24.49 12.02
N LYS A 413 -9.04 23.58 12.67
CA LYS A 413 -9.61 22.71 13.70
C LYS A 413 -10.13 23.62 14.81
N ARG A 414 -11.45 23.62 15.04
CA ARG A 414 -12.25 24.43 16.00
C ARG A 414 -13.07 25.58 15.40
N THR A 415 -13.85 25.31 14.36
CA THR A 415 -14.95 26.18 13.97
C THR A 415 -16.26 25.41 14.11
N GLN A 416 -16.73 25.22 15.36
CA GLN A 416 -18.03 24.59 15.61
C GLN A 416 -19.14 25.41 14.95
N SER A 417 -20.03 24.74 14.23
CA SER A 417 -21.27 25.32 13.72
C SER A 417 -22.25 25.54 14.87
N ILE A 418 -22.69 26.79 15.05
CA ILE A 418 -23.82 27.14 15.92
C ILE A 418 -25.09 26.61 15.25
N THR A 419 -25.83 25.75 15.95
CA THR A 419 -27.12 25.21 15.49
C THR A 419 -28.26 26.18 15.83
N SER A 420 -29.46 25.95 15.30
CA SER A 420 -30.65 26.72 15.71
C SER A 420 -30.95 26.55 17.20
N ASP A 421 -30.63 25.39 17.76
CA ASP A 421 -30.86 25.08 19.17
C ASP A 421 -29.85 25.80 20.08
N ASP A 422 -28.72 26.25 19.54
CA ASP A 422 -27.74 27.08 20.26
C ASP A 422 -28.13 28.57 20.28
N LEU A 423 -29.16 28.98 19.51
CA LEU A 423 -29.62 30.35 19.37
C LEU A 423 -30.95 30.64 20.07
N PHE A 424 -31.58 29.64 20.70
CA PHE A 424 -32.86 29.79 21.41
C PHE A 424 -32.87 29.13 22.79
#